data_AF-A0A920PQM5-F1
#
_entry.id   AF-A0A920PQM5-F1
#
_cell.length_a   1.000
_cell.length_b   1.000
_cell.length_c   1.000
_cell.angle_alpha   90.00
_cell.angle_beta   90.00
_cell.angle_gamma   90.00
#
_symmetry.space_group_name_H-M   'P 1'
#
loop_
_entity.id
_entity.type
_entity.pdbx_description
1 polymer ?
#
loop_
_entity_poly.entity_id
_entity_poly.type
_entity_poly.pdbx_seq_one_letter_code
_entity_poly.pdbx_strand_id
1 'polypeptide(L)' 'MPQVIDIEREMEPLTFLEGRHADSSEDDLAAAFATLAVYRDGGIFAGGFSGMSDWERHRRR' A
#
# COMPACT_ATOMS: atom_id res chain seq x y z
N MET A 1 19.84 -0.89 -17.07
CA MET A 1 19.22 -2.23 -17.16
C MET A 1 17.85 -2.13 -16.48
N PRO A 2 16.79 -2.77 -16.99
CA PRO A 2 15.52 -2.83 -16.28
C PRO A 2 15.71 -3.59 -14.97
N GLN A 3 15.16 -3.05 -13.88
CA GLN A 3 15.12 -3.74 -12.59
C GLN A 3 13.91 -4.68 -12.58
N VAL A 4 14.13 -5.95 -12.23
CA VAL A 4 13.06 -6.92 -12.01
C VAL A 4 12.84 -7.01 -10.50
N ILE A 5 11.58 -6.91 -10.07
CA ILE A 5 11.17 -6.95 -8.67
C ILE A 5 10.18 -8.08 -8.49
N ASP A 6 10.42 -8.92 -7.49
CA ASP A 6 9.51 -9.98 -7.07
C ASP A 6 8.55 -9.40 -6.02
N ILE A 7 7.32 -9.09 -6.44
CA ILE A 7 6.34 -8.40 -5.58
C ILE A 7 5.94 -9.28 -4.39
N GLU A 8 5.83 -10.60 -4.57
CA GLU A 8 5.42 -11.51 -3.50
C GLU A 8 6.48 -11.53 -2.39
N ARG A 9 7.76 -11.58 -2.77
CA ARG A 9 8.88 -11.52 -1.83
C ARG A 9 8.94 -10.18 -1.07
N GLU A 10 8.71 -9.06 -1.75
CA GLU A 10 8.70 -7.75 -1.09
C GLU A 10 7.46 -7.55 -0.18
N MET A 11 6.37 -8.28 -0.42
CA MET A 11 5.16 -8.23 0.39
C MET A 11 5.15 -9.20 1.59
N GLU A 12 5.93 -10.28 1.55
CA GLU A 12 6.04 -11.28 2.63
C GLU A 12 6.26 -10.68 4.04
N PRO A 13 7.16 -9.69 4.26
CA PRO A 13 7.40 -9.15 5.59
C PRO A 13 6.34 -8.15 6.07
N LEU A 14 5.39 -7.76 5.20
CA LEU A 14 4.44 -6.71 5.50
C LEU A 14 3.28 -7.22 6.35
N THR A 15 2.77 -6.34 7.20
CA THR A 15 1.57 -6.60 7.99
C THR A 15 0.34 -6.08 7.26
N PHE A 16 -0.71 -6.90 7.14
CA PHE A 16 -1.96 -6.44 6.55
C PHE A 16 -2.62 -5.36 7.43
N LEU A 17 -2.91 -4.19 6.85
CA LEU A 17 -3.53 -3.08 7.58
C LEU A 17 -5.05 -3.18 7.55
N GLU A 18 -5.65 -3.50 8.69
CA GLU A 18 -7.11 -3.53 8.82
C GLU A 18 -7.69 -2.13 9.04
N GLY A 19 -8.78 -1.81 8.35
CA GLY A 19 -9.55 -0.59 8.60
C GLY A 19 -8.75 0.70 8.39
N ARG A 20 -7.94 0.75 7.33
CA ARG A 20 -7.17 1.96 6.97
C ARG A 20 -8.09 3.17 6.91
N HIS A 21 -7.67 4.23 7.59
CA HIS A 21 -8.36 5.50 7.71
C HIS A 21 -7.35 6.66 7.69
N ALA A 22 -7.84 7.90 7.65
CA ALA A 22 -6.97 9.07 7.59
C ALA A 22 -6.08 9.23 8.83
N ASP A 23 -6.51 8.69 9.97
CA ASP A 23 -5.82 8.77 11.25
C ASP A 23 -4.99 7.50 11.58
N SER A 24 -4.82 6.58 10.61
CA SER A 24 -3.93 5.42 10.76
C SER A 24 -2.52 5.87 11.12
N SER A 25 -1.87 5.17 12.07
CA SER A 25 -0.54 5.56 12.55
C SER A 25 0.51 5.41 11.44
N GLU A 26 1.55 6.24 11.48
CA GLU A 26 2.65 6.16 10.53
C GLU A 26 3.38 4.82 10.61
N ASP A 27 3.51 4.24 11.80
CA ASP A 27 4.14 2.94 12.03
C ASP A 27 3.34 1.81 11.38
N ASP A 28 2.01 1.81 11.54
CA ASP A 28 1.13 0.81 10.92
C ASP A 28 1.16 0.92 9.39
N LEU A 29 1.21 2.16 8.87
CA LEU A 29 1.34 2.42 7.43
C LEU A 29 2.72 1.95 6.92
N ALA A 30 3.80 2.21 7.65
CA ALA A 30 5.14 1.77 7.27
C ALA A 30 5.27 0.24 7.28
N ALA A 31 4.59 -0.44 8.22
CA ALA A 31 4.57 -1.89 8.30
C ALA A 31 3.73 -2.55 7.19
N ALA A 32 2.78 -1.83 6.58
CA ALA A 32 1.83 -2.37 5.63
C ALA A 32 2.20 -2.17 4.15
N PHE A 33 3.17 -1.30 3.85
CA PHE A 33 3.54 -0.95 2.48
C PHE A 33 5.05 -1.07 2.23
N ALA A 34 5.41 -1.76 1.16
CA ALA A 34 6.75 -1.77 0.60
C ALA A 34 6.90 -0.69 -0.48
N THR A 35 8.08 -0.06 -0.53
CA THR A 35 8.50 0.74 -1.69
C THR A 35 9.25 -0.16 -2.66
N LEU A 36 8.63 -0.46 -3.81
CA LEU A 36 9.23 -1.33 -4.82
C LEU A 36 10.33 -0.61 -5.62
N ALA A 37 10.07 0.64 -6.02
CA ALA A 37 11.04 1.44 -6.76
C ALA A 37 10.77 2.94 -6.60
N VAL A 38 11.83 3.75 -6.69
CA VAL A 38 11.69 5.18 -6.96
C VAL A 38 11.43 5.35 -8.46
N TYR A 39 10.38 6.09 -8.80
CA TYR A 39 10.00 6.35 -10.18
C TYR A 39 9.75 7.83 -10.41
N ARG A 40 10.67 8.48 -11.15
CA ARG A 40 10.67 9.92 -11.41
C ARG A 40 10.66 10.72 -10.11
N ASP A 41 9.62 11.51 -9.87
CA ASP A 41 9.36 12.35 -8.70
C ASP A 41 8.49 11.65 -7.64
N GLY A 42 8.24 10.35 -7.81
CA GLY A 42 7.45 9.54 -6.87
C GLY A 42 8.04 8.14 -6.65
N GLY A 43 7.20 7.26 -6.12
CA GLY A 43 7.54 5.87 -5.85
C GLY A 43 6.46 4.91 -6.36
N ILE A 44 6.86 3.68 -6.62
CA ILE A 44 5.98 2.54 -6.84
C ILE A 44 5.90 1.79 -5.52
N PHE A 45 4.69 1.57 -5.02
CA PHE A 45 4.44 0.93 -3.74
C PHE A 45 3.54 -0.29 -3.91
N ALA A 46 3.69 -1.27 -3.02
CA ALA A 46 2.77 -2.39 -2.87
C ALA A 46 2.46 -2.58 -1.39
N GLY A 47 1.24 -3.01 -1.08
CA GLY A 47 0.82 -3.23 0.30
C GLY A 47 -0.58 -3.80 0.36
N GLY A 48 -0.90 -4.39 1.50
CA GLY A 48 -2.21 -5.02 1.76
C GLY A 48 -2.96 -4.23 2.82
N PHE A 49 -4.18 -3.82 2.51
CA PHE A 49 -5.05 -3.16 3.49
C PHE A 49 -6.53 -3.37 3.18
N SER A 50 -7.35 -3.33 4.23
CA SER A 50 -8.79 -3.14 4.15
C SER A 50 -9.15 -1.71 4.58
N GLY A 51 -10.33 -1.22 4.24
CA GLY A 51 -10.79 0.10 4.65
C GLY A 51 -12.01 0.53 3.88
N MET A 52 -12.54 1.70 4.23
CA MET A 52 -13.62 2.34 3.48
C MET A 52 -13.08 3.59 2.82
N SER A 53 -12.70 3.46 1.56
CA SER A 53 -12.29 4.56 0.71
C SER A 53 -13.49 5.36 0.20
N ASP A 54 -13.22 6.58 -0.26
CA ASP A 54 -14.20 7.42 -0.96
C ASP A 54 -14.75 6.72 -2.22
N TRP A 55 -13.92 5.88 -2.86
CA TRP A 55 -14.30 5.07 -4.02
C TRP A 55 -15.42 4.07 -3.69
N GLU A 56 -15.38 3.46 -2.51
CA GLU A 56 -16.41 2.51 -2.06
C GLU A 56 -17.71 3.21 -1.64
N ARG A 57 -17.66 4.53 -1.40
CA ARG A 57 -18.86 5.34 -1.12
C ARG A 57 -19.64 5.74 -2.37
N HIS A 58 -19.22 5.32 -3.56
CA HIS A 58 -20.05 5.44 -4.77
C HIS A 58 -21.26 4.50 -4.72
N ARG A 59 -22.24 4.89 -3.91
CA ARG A 59 -23.61 4.37 -3.99
C ARG A 59 -24.12 4.67 -5.40
N ARG A 60 -24.44 3.63 -6.19
CA ARG A 60 -25.22 3.76 -7.42
C ARG A 60 -26.49 4.53 -7.05
N ARG A 61 -26.59 5.78 -7.48
CA ARG A 61 -27.82 6.56 -7.39
C ARG A 61 -28.62 6.31 -8.66
#